data_AF-A0A838IAP3-F1
#
_entry.id   AF-A0A838IAP3-F1
#
_cell.length_a   1.000
_cell.length_b   1.000
_cell.length_c   1.000
_cell.angle_alpha   90.00
_cell.angle_beta   90.00
_cell.angle_gamma   90.00
#
_symmetry.space_group_name_H-M   'P 1'
#
loop_
_entity.id
_entity.type
_entity.pdbx_description
1 polymer ?
#
loop_
_entity_poly.entity_id
_entity_poly.type
_entity_poly.pdbx_seq_one_letter_code
_entity_poly.pdbx_strand_id
1 'polypeptide(L)'
;MRVERSVTVDASREQVWARVRDPGDYPGYMEGITRADREDGVKQGTGARFSMRMRVGSADVGGLVEVVEYDEPGDLTWTSITGIDQRGRWRLRDTSDGKTKVTLRLSWGAPGGLLGTISDRVASPMVARNLERTLENLKLEFDGGETELSEPATGLIGKLGHALGTVKVLAEAGVIRPIRPDKLFKVLTILARFGRSPAAGTISLAASYPDETMIVDELGSLTFAQVHRRTNAIAHALSDAGVKEGDGVGIMCRNHRGFIEATVAVSKLGADALYLNTAFAGPQLAEVVKREKPAAIVYDEEFAGLLSEAGKRRKRFVAWHDSDSTADPTLDGLIATGDDSDVVAPAREGRITILTSGTTGTPKGAARGNPQSLEPAVSLLATIPLHTRQTSHIAAPLFHSWGFAHYTIGLILGSTYVLRRKFDPEACLAEVARSRAEVLAVVPVMMQRILELPVETRRKYDLSSLRVVAASGSALPGDLATEWMDAFGDNLYNLYGST
;
A
#
# COMPACT_ATOMS: atom_id res chain seq x y z
N MET A 1 -13.49 -20.27 -27.27
CA MET A 1 -14.40 -20.95 -26.31
C MET A 1 -15.69 -20.16 -26.14
N ARG A 2 -16.76 -20.78 -25.66
CA ARG A 2 -18.05 -20.11 -25.40
C ARG A 2 -18.69 -20.68 -24.14
N VAL A 3 -19.19 -19.80 -23.27
CA VAL A 3 -19.99 -20.16 -22.09
C VAL A 3 -21.27 -19.35 -22.06
N GLU A 4 -22.34 -19.97 -21.57
CA GLU A 4 -23.64 -19.37 -21.40
C GLU A 4 -24.22 -19.80 -20.06
N ARG A 5 -24.85 -18.85 -19.37
CA ARG A 5 -25.59 -19.06 -18.13
C ARG A 5 -26.88 -18.25 -18.19
N SER A 6 -27.89 -18.70 -17.44
CA SER A 6 -29.16 -17.98 -17.33
C SER A 6 -29.75 -18.09 -15.95
N VAL A 7 -30.44 -17.04 -15.52
CA VAL A 7 -31.19 -16.98 -14.26
C VAL A 7 -32.55 -16.34 -14.50
N THR A 8 -33.53 -16.63 -13.66
CA THR A 8 -34.82 -15.91 -13.64
C THR A 8 -34.81 -14.92 -12.47
N VAL A 9 -35.09 -13.64 -12.75
CA VAL A 9 -35.12 -12.56 -11.76
C VAL A 9 -36.54 -12.05 -11.57
N ASP A 10 -36.91 -11.68 -10.35
CA ASP A 10 -38.25 -11.21 -9.99
C ASP A 10 -38.45 -9.72 -10.31
N ALA A 11 -38.27 -9.37 -11.60
CA ALA A 11 -38.41 -8.01 -12.11
C ALA A 11 -38.89 -8.04 -13.57
N SER A 12 -39.53 -6.94 -13.99
CA SER A 12 -39.96 -6.75 -15.38
C SER A 12 -38.75 -6.65 -16.31
N ARG A 13 -38.94 -7.02 -17.57
CA ARG A 13 -37.86 -6.99 -18.57
C ARG A 13 -37.29 -5.59 -18.75
N GLU A 14 -38.10 -4.56 -18.61
CA GLU A 14 -37.70 -3.15 -18.68
C GLU A 14 -36.81 -2.75 -17.49
N GLN A 15 -37.12 -3.23 -16.28
CA GLN A 15 -36.31 -2.98 -15.08
C GLN A 15 -34.93 -3.62 -15.20
N VAL A 16 -34.88 -4.87 -15.67
CA VAL A 16 -33.61 -5.57 -15.91
C VAL A 16 -32.83 -4.93 -17.05
N TRP A 17 -33.52 -4.52 -18.13
CA TRP A 17 -32.89 -3.84 -19.25
C TRP A 17 -32.22 -2.53 -18.83
N ALA A 18 -32.89 -1.73 -17.99
CA ALA A 18 -32.32 -0.49 -17.47
C ALA A 18 -30.96 -0.70 -16.78
N ARG A 19 -30.74 -1.88 -16.18
CA ARG A 19 -29.51 -2.22 -15.47
C ARG A 19 -28.38 -2.72 -16.38
N VAL A 20 -28.70 -3.46 -17.45
CA VAL A 20 -27.70 -4.14 -18.30
C VAL A 20 -27.42 -3.44 -19.63
N ARG A 21 -28.20 -2.42 -19.98
CA ARG A 21 -28.12 -1.69 -21.26
C ARG A 21 -26.86 -0.86 -21.45
N ASP A 22 -26.09 -0.58 -20.41
CA ASP A 22 -24.85 0.21 -20.52
C ASP A 22 -23.62 -0.59 -20.07
N PRO A 23 -22.72 -0.95 -21.01
CA PRO A 23 -21.45 -1.57 -20.67
C PRO A 23 -20.58 -0.79 -19.67
N GLY A 24 -20.77 0.53 -19.56
CA GLY A 24 -20.07 1.35 -18.57
C GLY A 24 -20.37 0.95 -17.12
N ASP A 25 -21.53 0.35 -16.87
CA ASP A 25 -21.96 -0.06 -15.52
C ASP A 25 -21.48 -1.47 -15.14
N TYR A 26 -20.90 -2.20 -16.09
CA TYR A 26 -20.52 -3.61 -15.91
C TYR A 26 -19.50 -3.83 -14.79
N PRO A 27 -18.47 -2.99 -14.58
CA PRO A 27 -17.54 -3.16 -13.46
C PRO A 27 -18.22 -3.16 -12.09
N GLY A 28 -19.42 -2.59 -11.96
CA GLY A 28 -20.16 -2.54 -10.72
C GLY A 28 -20.82 -3.86 -10.31
N TYR A 29 -20.97 -4.85 -11.21
CA TYR A 29 -21.69 -6.09 -10.91
C TYR A 29 -21.27 -7.33 -11.72
N MET A 30 -20.60 -7.15 -12.86
CA MET A 30 -20.08 -8.26 -13.66
C MET A 30 -18.73 -8.71 -13.13
N GLU A 31 -18.70 -9.93 -12.57
CA GLU A 31 -17.50 -10.51 -12.00
C GLU A 31 -16.43 -10.71 -13.09
N GLY A 32 -15.25 -10.13 -12.86
CA GLY A 32 -14.10 -10.25 -13.75
C GLY A 32 -13.94 -9.12 -14.77
N ILE A 33 -14.90 -8.21 -14.92
CA ILE A 33 -14.68 -6.94 -15.65
C ILE A 33 -14.13 -5.91 -14.65
N THR A 34 -12.92 -5.43 -14.88
CA THR A 34 -12.21 -4.51 -13.98
C THR A 34 -12.43 -3.05 -14.35
N ARG A 35 -12.69 -2.79 -15.64
CA ARG A 35 -12.89 -1.43 -16.19
C ARG A 35 -13.70 -1.50 -17.49
N ALA A 36 -14.54 -0.49 -17.70
CA ALA A 36 -15.28 -0.31 -18.94
C ALA A 36 -15.51 1.19 -19.17
N ASP A 37 -14.48 1.90 -19.64
CA ASP A 37 -14.64 3.34 -19.91
C ASP A 37 -15.24 3.54 -21.28
N ARG A 38 -16.16 4.48 -21.36
CA ARG A 38 -16.73 4.93 -22.62
C ARG A 38 -15.68 5.70 -23.43
N GLU A 39 -15.57 5.37 -24.70
CA GLU A 39 -14.77 6.15 -25.66
C GLU A 39 -15.64 7.22 -26.34
N ASP A 40 -15.00 8.28 -26.84
CA ASP A 40 -15.69 9.36 -27.53
C ASP A 40 -16.48 8.85 -28.75
N GLY A 41 -17.73 9.32 -28.89
CA GLY A 41 -18.61 8.93 -30.00
C GLY A 41 -20.04 8.61 -29.58
N VAL A 42 -20.59 7.52 -30.12
CA VAL A 42 -21.97 7.08 -29.86
C VAL A 42 -22.14 6.74 -28.38
N LYS A 43 -23.03 7.48 -27.71
CA LYS A 43 -23.23 7.37 -26.26
C LYS A 43 -24.05 6.15 -25.84
N GLN A 44 -24.85 5.55 -26.72
CA GLN A 44 -25.64 4.35 -26.40
C GLN A 44 -26.18 3.74 -27.68
N GLY A 45 -26.47 2.44 -27.66
CA GLY A 45 -26.95 1.72 -28.83
C GLY A 45 -25.82 1.15 -29.69
N THR A 46 -26.20 0.64 -30.86
CA THR A 46 -25.25 0.10 -31.84
C THR A 46 -24.22 1.16 -32.24
N GLY A 47 -22.94 0.77 -32.23
CA GLY A 47 -21.80 1.64 -32.48
C GLY A 47 -21.20 2.31 -31.23
N ALA A 48 -21.80 2.14 -30.04
CA ALA A 48 -21.20 2.61 -28.80
C ALA A 48 -19.93 1.81 -28.47
N ARG A 49 -18.85 2.51 -28.09
CA ARG A 49 -17.52 1.92 -27.87
C ARG A 49 -17.02 2.11 -26.45
N PHE A 50 -16.31 1.10 -25.97
CA PHE A 50 -15.77 1.07 -24.61
C PHE A 50 -14.37 0.45 -24.59
N SER A 51 -13.46 1.03 -23.81
CA SER A 51 -12.22 0.38 -23.39
C SER A 51 -12.54 -0.58 -22.25
N MET A 52 -12.63 -1.87 -22.56
CA MET A 52 -13.03 -2.90 -21.60
C MET A 52 -11.84 -3.74 -21.17
N ARG A 53 -11.65 -3.85 -19.85
CA ARG A 53 -10.60 -4.66 -19.21
C ARG A 53 -11.23 -5.76 -18.36
N MET A 54 -10.61 -6.92 -18.38
CA MET A 54 -11.02 -8.08 -17.62
C MET A 54 -9.84 -8.79 -16.97
N ARG A 55 -10.07 -9.28 -15.76
CA ARG A 55 -9.09 -10.06 -15.02
C ARG A 55 -9.15 -11.52 -15.44
N VAL A 56 -8.04 -12.00 -16.00
CA VAL A 56 -7.84 -13.41 -16.35
C VAL A 56 -6.64 -13.93 -15.57
N GLY A 57 -6.88 -14.72 -14.52
CA GLY A 57 -5.84 -15.09 -13.57
C GLY A 57 -5.29 -13.87 -12.85
N SER A 58 -3.97 -13.65 -12.92
CA SER A 58 -3.30 -12.46 -12.39
C SER A 58 -3.15 -11.31 -13.40
N ALA A 59 -3.52 -11.52 -14.67
CA ALA A 59 -3.36 -10.53 -15.73
C ALA A 59 -4.64 -9.73 -15.94
N ASP A 60 -4.49 -8.43 -16.24
CA ASP A 60 -5.58 -7.56 -16.67
C ASP A 60 -5.49 -7.37 -18.18
N VAL A 61 -6.37 -8.05 -18.91
CA VAL A 61 -6.36 -8.14 -20.38
C VAL A 61 -7.61 -7.47 -20.94
N GLY A 62 -7.53 -6.93 -22.14
CA GLY A 62 -8.68 -6.24 -22.72
C GLY A 62 -8.33 -5.44 -23.95
N GLY A 63 -9.27 -4.62 -24.36
CA GLY A 63 -9.15 -3.79 -25.56
C GLY A 63 -10.44 -3.05 -25.84
N LEU A 64 -10.50 -2.44 -27.02
CA LEU A 64 -11.67 -1.70 -27.45
C LEU A 64 -12.77 -2.68 -27.84
N VAL A 65 -13.98 -2.50 -27.29
CA VAL A 65 -15.18 -3.24 -27.68
C VAL A 65 -16.23 -2.29 -28.26
N GLU A 66 -17.07 -2.80 -29.14
CA GLU A 66 -18.19 -2.08 -29.75
C GLU A 66 -19.49 -2.86 -29.56
N VAL A 67 -20.57 -2.13 -29.24
CA VAL A 67 -21.92 -2.67 -29.22
C VAL A 67 -22.39 -2.83 -30.67
N VAL A 68 -22.70 -4.06 -31.07
CA VAL A 68 -23.07 -4.43 -32.46
C VAL A 68 -24.53 -4.84 -32.60
N GLU A 69 -25.22 -5.12 -31.50
CA GLU A 69 -26.66 -5.40 -31.43
C GLU A 69 -27.19 -4.69 -30.19
N TYR A 70 -28.28 -3.94 -30.34
CA TYR A 70 -28.96 -3.23 -29.26
C TYR A 70 -30.46 -3.15 -29.58
N ASP A 71 -31.17 -4.20 -29.19
CA ASP A 71 -32.62 -4.32 -29.38
C ASP A 71 -33.30 -4.13 -28.01
N GLU A 72 -33.82 -2.93 -27.78
CA GLU A 72 -34.44 -2.54 -26.52
C GLU A 72 -35.91 -2.94 -26.46
N PRO A 73 -36.40 -3.55 -25.34
CA PRO A 73 -35.66 -4.16 -24.24
C PRO A 73 -35.51 -5.67 -24.47
N GLY A 74 -34.31 -6.18 -24.72
CA GLY A 74 -34.18 -7.61 -25.00
C GLY A 74 -32.79 -8.13 -25.26
N ASP A 75 -32.07 -7.57 -26.24
CA ASP A 75 -30.81 -8.15 -26.69
C ASP A 75 -29.73 -7.07 -26.82
N LEU A 76 -28.58 -7.30 -26.19
CA LEU A 76 -27.39 -6.44 -26.33
C LEU A 76 -26.20 -7.35 -26.62
N THR A 77 -25.50 -7.11 -27.73
CA THR A 77 -24.27 -7.83 -28.07
C THR A 77 -23.13 -6.84 -28.26
N TRP A 78 -21.97 -7.16 -27.70
CA TRP A 78 -20.71 -6.44 -27.96
C TRP A 78 -19.63 -7.39 -28.49
N THR A 79 -18.70 -6.85 -29.26
CA THR A 79 -17.54 -7.58 -29.80
C THR A 79 -16.28 -6.75 -29.67
N SER A 80 -15.13 -7.42 -29.51
CA SER A 80 -13.81 -6.77 -29.56
C SER A 80 -13.52 -6.20 -30.95
N ILE A 81 -13.02 -4.96 -30.97
CA ILE A 81 -12.33 -4.34 -32.11
C ILE A 81 -10.83 -4.58 -31.99
N THR A 82 -10.27 -4.41 -30.78
CA THR A 82 -8.84 -4.60 -30.51
C THR A 82 -8.62 -5.45 -29.26
N GLY A 83 -7.40 -5.95 -29.09
CA GLY A 83 -7.03 -6.77 -27.94
C GLY A 83 -7.40 -8.23 -28.10
N ILE A 84 -7.85 -8.85 -27.01
CA ILE A 84 -8.30 -10.25 -27.01
C ILE A 84 -9.60 -10.41 -27.81
N ASP A 85 -9.73 -11.49 -28.57
CA ASP A 85 -10.97 -11.81 -29.26
C ASP A 85 -12.03 -12.15 -28.21
N GLN A 86 -13.05 -11.31 -28.08
CA GLN A 86 -14.14 -11.51 -27.14
C GLN A 86 -15.47 -11.02 -27.71
N ARG A 87 -16.55 -11.72 -27.33
CA ARG A 87 -17.92 -11.37 -27.67
C ARG A 87 -18.84 -11.70 -26.51
N GLY A 88 -19.56 -10.69 -26.01
CA GLY A 88 -20.57 -10.87 -24.98
C GLY A 88 -21.97 -10.58 -25.50
N ARG A 89 -22.96 -11.25 -24.91
CA ARG A 89 -24.37 -11.04 -25.24
C ARG A 89 -25.26 -11.17 -24.00
N TRP A 90 -26.08 -10.16 -23.78
CA TRP A 90 -27.27 -10.20 -22.94
C TRP A 90 -28.48 -10.59 -23.77
N ARG A 91 -29.34 -11.45 -23.21
CA ARG A 91 -30.66 -11.78 -23.75
C ARG A 91 -31.67 -11.88 -22.62
N LEU A 92 -32.71 -11.05 -22.68
CA LEU A 92 -33.79 -10.96 -21.70
C LEU A 92 -35.09 -11.44 -22.33
N ARG A 93 -35.82 -12.34 -21.67
CA ARG A 93 -37.11 -12.85 -22.14
C ARG A 93 -38.10 -12.93 -20.99
N ASP A 94 -39.34 -12.50 -21.24
CA ASP A 94 -40.41 -12.63 -20.26
C ASP A 94 -40.74 -14.11 -20.00
N THR A 95 -41.05 -14.43 -18.76
CA THR A 95 -41.58 -15.74 -18.37
C THR A 95 -43.08 -15.63 -18.10
N SER A 96 -43.77 -16.77 -18.10
CA SER A 96 -45.25 -16.82 -17.95
C SER A 96 -45.77 -16.29 -16.62
N ASP A 97 -44.91 -16.21 -15.60
CA ASP A 97 -45.17 -15.72 -14.25
C ASP A 97 -44.81 -14.23 -14.06
N GLY A 98 -44.55 -13.48 -15.13
CA GLY A 98 -44.26 -12.03 -15.09
C GLY A 98 -42.84 -11.69 -14.67
N LYS A 99 -41.96 -12.69 -14.57
CA LYS A 99 -40.53 -12.55 -14.28
C LYS A 99 -39.71 -12.43 -15.56
N THR A 100 -38.41 -12.17 -15.42
CA THR A 100 -37.50 -12.08 -16.57
C THR A 100 -36.44 -13.16 -16.52
N LYS A 101 -36.34 -13.97 -17.59
CA LYS A 101 -35.20 -14.86 -17.81
C LYS A 101 -34.06 -14.05 -18.43
N VAL A 102 -32.98 -13.90 -17.67
CA VAL A 102 -31.74 -13.23 -18.07
C VAL A 102 -30.74 -14.27 -18.51
N THR A 103 -30.21 -14.14 -19.72
CA THR A 103 -29.15 -15.00 -20.26
C THR A 103 -27.92 -14.14 -20.58
N LEU A 104 -26.78 -14.52 -20.01
CA LEU A 104 -25.47 -13.95 -20.33
C LEU A 104 -24.64 -15.00 -21.06
N ARG A 105 -24.13 -14.63 -22.23
CA ARG A 105 -23.24 -15.45 -23.04
C ARG A 105 -21.94 -14.71 -23.26
N LEU A 106 -20.81 -15.37 -23.04
CA LEU A 106 -19.48 -14.86 -23.35
C LEU A 106 -18.73 -15.88 -24.21
N SER A 107 -18.13 -15.39 -25.29
CA SER A 107 -17.24 -16.14 -26.17
C SER A 107 -15.91 -15.42 -26.24
N TRP A 108 -14.81 -16.16 -26.29
CA TRP A 108 -13.46 -15.58 -26.35
C TRP A 108 -12.49 -16.51 -27.09
N GLY A 109 -11.37 -15.95 -27.54
CA GLY A 109 -10.28 -16.68 -28.16
C GLY A 109 -8.92 -16.09 -27.80
N ALA A 110 -8.02 -16.90 -27.25
CA ALA A 110 -6.64 -16.50 -27.04
C ALA A 110 -5.82 -16.58 -28.35
N PRO A 111 -4.97 -15.59 -28.66
CA PRO A 111 -4.06 -15.66 -29.81
C PRO A 111 -3.02 -16.79 -29.64
N GLY A 112 -2.55 -17.38 -30.75
CA GLY A 112 -1.40 -18.31 -30.73
C GLY A 112 -1.66 -19.80 -30.96
N GLY A 113 -2.71 -20.18 -31.70
CA GLY A 113 -2.91 -21.56 -32.18
C GLY A 113 -3.09 -22.58 -31.04
N LEU A 114 -2.21 -23.60 -30.96
CA LEU A 114 -2.32 -24.70 -30.00
C LEU A 114 -2.19 -24.25 -28.54
N LEU A 115 -1.28 -23.29 -28.26
CA LEU A 115 -1.06 -22.75 -26.91
C LEU A 115 -2.22 -21.86 -26.45
N GLY A 116 -2.78 -21.05 -27.36
CA GLY A 116 -4.01 -20.29 -27.09
C GLY A 116 -5.19 -21.21 -26.76
N THR A 117 -5.33 -22.32 -27.48
CA THR A 117 -6.39 -23.32 -27.24
C THR A 117 -6.28 -23.99 -25.86
N ILE A 118 -5.07 -24.24 -25.38
CA ILE A 118 -4.82 -24.78 -24.03
C ILE A 118 -5.17 -23.73 -22.97
N SER A 119 -4.73 -22.47 -23.15
CA SER A 119 -5.07 -21.35 -22.26
C SER A 119 -6.59 -21.15 -22.14
N ASP A 120 -7.31 -21.19 -23.25
CA ASP A 120 -8.76 -21.04 -23.28
C ASP A 120 -9.50 -22.17 -22.54
N ARG A 121 -8.99 -23.42 -22.63
CA ARG A 121 -9.55 -24.55 -21.88
C ARG A 121 -9.35 -24.40 -20.38
N VAL A 122 -8.19 -23.89 -19.95
CA VAL A 122 -7.90 -23.64 -18.53
C VAL A 122 -8.75 -22.49 -17.98
N ALA A 123 -9.02 -21.45 -18.78
CA ALA A 123 -9.84 -20.30 -18.37
C ALA A 123 -11.36 -20.60 -18.35
N SER A 124 -11.84 -21.57 -19.13
CA SER A 124 -13.29 -21.80 -19.31
C SER A 124 -14.08 -22.07 -18.01
N PRO A 125 -13.59 -22.88 -17.04
CA PRO A 125 -14.30 -23.07 -15.77
C PRO A 125 -14.35 -21.79 -14.92
N MET A 126 -13.33 -20.95 -15.01
CA MET A 126 -13.28 -19.66 -14.30
C MET A 126 -14.28 -18.68 -14.90
N VAL A 127 -14.28 -18.52 -16.23
CA VAL A 127 -15.25 -17.66 -16.93
C VAL A 127 -16.68 -18.14 -16.63
N ALA A 128 -16.94 -19.44 -16.67
CA ALA A 128 -18.25 -19.99 -16.33
C ALA A 128 -18.76 -19.60 -14.93
N ARG A 129 -17.88 -19.67 -13.92
CA ARG A 129 -18.20 -19.23 -12.56
C ARG A 129 -18.46 -17.73 -12.48
N ASN A 130 -17.71 -16.92 -13.22
CA ASN A 130 -17.91 -15.47 -13.24
C ASN A 130 -19.28 -15.10 -13.86
N LEU A 131 -19.70 -15.78 -14.94
CA LEU A 131 -21.03 -15.57 -15.52
C LEU A 131 -22.14 -15.95 -14.55
N GLU A 132 -21.97 -17.05 -13.82
CA GLU A 132 -22.93 -17.53 -12.82
C GLU A 132 -23.07 -16.52 -11.67
N ARG A 133 -21.96 -16.06 -11.08
CA ARG A 133 -21.96 -15.04 -10.02
C ARG A 133 -22.52 -13.70 -10.49
N THR A 134 -22.21 -13.29 -11.72
CA THR A 134 -22.78 -12.07 -12.32
C THR A 134 -24.31 -12.13 -12.37
N LEU A 135 -24.86 -13.27 -12.77
CA LEU A 135 -26.31 -13.48 -12.83
C LEU A 135 -26.93 -13.62 -11.44
N GLU A 136 -26.24 -14.24 -10.48
CA GLU A 136 -26.67 -14.30 -9.07
C GLU A 136 -26.70 -12.91 -8.43
N ASN A 137 -25.68 -12.09 -8.63
CA ASN A 137 -25.65 -10.70 -8.15
C ASN A 137 -26.83 -9.91 -8.71
N LEU A 138 -27.09 -10.04 -10.01
CA LEU A 138 -28.21 -9.39 -10.67
C LEU A 138 -29.55 -9.89 -10.12
N LYS A 139 -29.68 -11.19 -9.82
CA LYS A 139 -30.87 -11.75 -9.18
C LYS A 139 -31.07 -11.20 -7.78
N LEU A 140 -30.02 -11.14 -6.96
CA LEU A 140 -30.09 -10.62 -5.59
C LEU A 140 -30.51 -9.14 -5.55
N GLU A 141 -30.01 -8.33 -6.50
CA GLU A 141 -30.36 -6.92 -6.64
C GLU A 141 -31.86 -6.71 -6.84
N PHE A 142 -32.52 -7.56 -7.63
CA PHE A 142 -33.96 -7.46 -7.92
C PHE A 142 -34.85 -8.21 -6.93
N ASP A 143 -34.38 -9.34 -6.38
CA ASP A 143 -35.16 -10.17 -5.47
C ASP A 143 -35.16 -9.64 -4.01
N GLY A 144 -34.54 -8.48 -3.75
CA GLY A 144 -34.58 -7.79 -2.45
C GLY A 144 -33.61 -8.34 -1.39
N GLY A 145 -32.55 -9.04 -1.80
CA GLY A 145 -31.50 -9.49 -0.90
C GLY A 145 -30.52 -8.37 -0.57
N GLU A 146 -30.14 -8.22 0.71
CA GLU A 146 -29.05 -7.33 1.11
C GLU A 146 -27.79 -7.65 0.29
N THR A 147 -27.25 -6.66 -0.43
CA THR A 147 -26.00 -6.79 -1.15
C THR A 147 -24.84 -6.80 -0.15
N GLU A 148 -24.59 -7.95 0.49
CA GLU A 148 -23.30 -8.16 1.13
C GLU A 148 -22.25 -8.25 0.01
N LEU A 149 -21.52 -7.15 -0.20
CA LEU A 149 -20.18 -7.19 -0.77
C LEU A 149 -19.27 -7.93 0.22
N SER A 150 -19.47 -9.24 0.31
CA SER A 150 -18.61 -10.17 1.02
C SER A 150 -17.41 -10.48 0.14
N GLU A 151 -16.21 -10.38 0.73
CA GLU A 151 -14.96 -10.83 0.12
C GLU A 151 -15.12 -12.23 -0.48
N PRO A 152 -14.47 -12.53 -1.62
CA PRO A 152 -14.69 -13.77 -2.33
C PRO A 152 -14.48 -14.97 -1.40
N ALA A 153 -15.57 -15.72 -1.14
CA ALA A 153 -15.50 -17.05 -0.57
C ALA A 153 -14.83 -17.95 -1.61
N THR A 154 -13.50 -17.90 -1.66
CA THR A 154 -12.68 -18.87 -2.37
C THR A 154 -13.10 -20.25 -1.85
N GLY A 155 -13.61 -21.10 -2.74
CA GLY A 155 -13.82 -22.52 -2.39
C GLY A 155 -12.51 -23.11 -1.86
N LEU A 156 -12.56 -24.23 -1.13
CA LEU A 156 -11.39 -24.83 -0.47
C LEU A 156 -10.14 -24.89 -1.38
N ILE A 157 -10.34 -25.21 -2.67
CA ILE A 157 -9.29 -25.26 -3.71
C ILE A 157 -8.76 -23.86 -4.09
N GLY A 158 -9.63 -22.85 -4.16
CA GLY A 158 -9.22 -21.46 -4.38
C GLY A 158 -8.48 -20.87 -3.18
N LYS A 159 -8.88 -21.22 -1.95
CA LYS A 159 -8.17 -20.85 -0.71
C LYS A 159 -6.80 -21.49 -0.68
N LEU A 160 -6.71 -22.77 -1.05
CA LEU A 160 -5.43 -23.48 -1.20
C LEU A 160 -4.55 -22.85 -2.28
N GLY A 161 -5.10 -22.52 -3.46
CA GLY A 161 -4.35 -21.87 -4.54
C GLY A 161 -3.84 -20.48 -4.17
N HIS A 162 -4.68 -19.66 -3.53
CA HIS A 162 -4.29 -18.33 -3.03
C HIS A 162 -3.26 -18.45 -1.90
N ALA A 163 -3.45 -19.37 -0.94
CA ALA A 163 -2.49 -19.63 0.12
C ALA A 163 -1.15 -20.10 -0.43
N LEU A 164 -1.13 -20.99 -1.43
CA LEU A 164 0.09 -21.43 -2.11
C LEU A 164 0.77 -20.29 -2.87
N GLY A 165 0.00 -19.42 -3.54
CA GLY A 165 0.52 -18.22 -4.20
C GLY A 165 1.17 -17.26 -3.21
N THR A 166 0.50 -16.99 -2.08
CA THR A 166 1.05 -16.18 -0.99
C THR A 166 2.33 -16.78 -0.42
N VAL A 167 2.34 -18.09 -0.13
CA VAL A 167 3.55 -18.80 0.34
C VAL A 167 4.68 -18.70 -0.68
N LYS A 168 4.38 -18.85 -1.97
CA LYS A 168 5.39 -18.71 -3.04
C LYS A 168 6.00 -17.31 -3.04
N VAL A 169 5.18 -16.25 -3.06
CA VAL A 169 5.65 -14.86 -3.05
C VAL A 169 6.51 -14.57 -1.81
N LEU A 170 6.05 -15.01 -0.64
CA LEU A 170 6.80 -14.84 0.60
C LEU A 170 8.11 -15.65 0.60
N ALA A 171 8.14 -16.82 -0.03
CA ALA A 171 9.37 -17.61 -0.20
C ALA A 171 10.35 -16.95 -1.18
N GLU A 172 9.87 -16.42 -2.31
CA GLU A 172 10.66 -15.68 -3.31
C GLU A 172 11.24 -14.37 -2.73
N ALA A 173 10.45 -13.66 -1.92
CA ALA A 173 10.92 -12.52 -1.15
C ALA A 173 11.91 -12.94 -0.03
N GLY A 174 12.03 -14.22 0.28
CA GLY A 174 12.93 -14.75 1.31
C GLY A 174 12.38 -14.69 2.74
N VAL A 175 11.10 -14.32 2.92
CA VAL A 175 10.42 -14.25 4.22
C VAL A 175 10.23 -15.65 4.81
N ILE A 176 9.89 -16.64 3.96
CA ILE A 176 9.77 -18.05 4.39
C ILE A 176 11.13 -18.73 4.26
N ARG A 177 11.80 -18.93 5.40
CA ARG A 177 13.07 -19.66 5.51
C ARG A 177 13.05 -20.56 6.75
N PRO A 178 13.91 -21.59 6.83
CA PRO A 178 14.07 -22.37 8.05
C PRO A 178 14.53 -21.47 9.21
N ILE A 179 13.64 -21.25 10.18
CA ILE A 179 13.93 -20.53 11.42
C ILE A 179 14.08 -21.55 12.53
N ARG A 180 15.04 -21.35 13.44
CA ARG A 180 15.17 -22.21 14.63
C ARG A 180 13.85 -22.23 15.43
N PRO A 181 13.37 -23.39 15.91
CA PRO A 181 12.07 -23.49 16.59
C PRO A 181 11.88 -22.55 17.79
N ASP A 182 12.95 -22.33 18.56
CA ASP A 182 12.96 -21.40 19.70
C ASP A 182 12.73 -19.95 19.26
N LYS A 183 13.37 -19.52 18.17
CA LYS A 183 13.17 -18.19 17.58
C LYS A 183 11.78 -18.05 16.99
N LEU A 184 11.27 -19.07 16.31
CA LEU A 184 9.91 -19.06 15.76
C LEU A 184 8.88 -18.91 16.87
N PHE A 185 8.99 -19.68 17.96
CA PHE A 185 8.10 -19.57 19.12
C PHE A 185 8.15 -18.17 19.75
N LYS A 186 9.35 -17.59 19.86
CA LYS A 186 9.53 -16.23 20.37
C LYS A 186 8.84 -15.19 19.48
N VAL A 187 9.02 -15.24 18.16
CA VAL A 187 8.35 -14.35 17.19
C VAL A 187 6.84 -14.49 17.26
N LEU A 188 6.30 -15.71 17.29
CA LEU A 188 4.86 -15.95 17.42
C LEU A 188 4.30 -15.36 18.73
N THR A 189 5.04 -15.52 19.83
CA THR A 189 4.66 -14.93 21.14
C THR A 189 4.67 -13.40 21.10
N ILE A 190 5.66 -12.80 20.42
CA ILE A 190 5.74 -11.34 20.23
C ILE A 190 4.55 -10.85 19.42
N LEU A 191 4.22 -11.49 18.30
CA LEU A 191 3.06 -11.14 17.47
C LEU A 191 1.74 -11.30 18.23
N ALA A 192 1.63 -12.30 19.10
CA ALA A 192 0.44 -12.49 19.94
C ALA A 192 0.28 -11.38 20.99
N ARG A 193 1.39 -10.78 21.47
CA ARG A 193 1.39 -9.75 22.53
C ARG A 193 1.32 -8.32 21.99
N PHE A 194 2.06 -8.03 20.92
CA PHE A 194 2.18 -6.69 20.34
C PHE A 194 1.43 -6.53 19.02
N GLY A 195 0.75 -7.58 18.56
CA GLY A 195 -0.01 -7.54 17.32
C GLY A 195 0.87 -7.41 16.07
N ARG A 196 0.36 -6.73 15.03
CA ARG A 196 1.08 -6.47 13.77
C ARG A 196 1.64 -5.05 13.73
N SER A 197 2.15 -4.60 14.86
CA SER A 197 2.61 -3.23 15.08
C SER A 197 4.11 -3.03 14.76
N PRO A 198 4.58 -1.77 14.59
CA PRO A 198 6.00 -1.46 14.48
C PRO A 198 6.85 -2.03 15.64
N ALA A 199 6.29 -2.05 16.86
CA ALA A 199 6.92 -2.70 18.01
C ALA A 199 7.13 -4.20 17.77
N ALA A 200 6.09 -4.92 17.34
CA ALA A 200 6.19 -6.35 17.10
C ALA A 200 7.25 -6.71 16.05
N GLY A 201 7.31 -5.95 14.94
CA GLY A 201 8.33 -6.12 13.89
C GLY A 201 9.75 -5.90 14.44
N THR A 202 9.96 -4.80 15.16
CA THR A 202 11.27 -4.45 15.73
C THR A 202 11.74 -5.48 16.76
N ILE A 203 10.87 -5.89 17.69
CA ILE A 203 11.20 -6.89 18.72
C ILE A 203 11.50 -8.25 18.08
N SER A 204 10.74 -8.64 17.05
CA SER A 204 10.93 -9.90 16.33
C SER A 204 12.26 -9.94 15.58
N LEU A 205 12.64 -8.84 14.94
CA LEU A 205 13.93 -8.71 14.24
C LEU A 205 15.10 -8.64 15.23
N ALA A 206 14.96 -7.92 16.34
CA ALA A 206 15.97 -7.91 17.41
C ALA A 206 16.17 -9.31 18.04
N ALA A 207 15.12 -10.11 18.17
CA ALA A 207 15.22 -11.49 18.64
C ALA A 207 15.86 -12.44 17.60
N SER A 208 15.64 -12.18 16.31
CA SER A 208 16.08 -13.06 15.22
C SER A 208 17.49 -12.73 14.73
N TYR A 209 17.82 -11.45 14.64
CA TYR A 209 18.99 -10.87 14.00
C TYR A 209 19.55 -9.69 14.83
N PRO A 210 19.90 -9.90 16.12
CA PRO A 210 20.23 -8.81 17.04
C PRO A 210 21.36 -7.90 16.56
N ASP A 211 22.40 -8.47 15.95
CA ASP A 211 23.64 -7.79 15.57
C ASP A 211 23.60 -7.18 14.16
N GLU A 212 22.51 -7.38 13.43
CA GLU A 212 22.37 -6.84 12.07
C GLU A 212 21.94 -5.37 12.10
N THR A 213 22.43 -4.59 11.14
CA THR A 213 22.15 -3.15 11.07
C THR A 213 20.71 -2.91 10.66
N MET A 214 19.98 -2.15 11.47
CA MET A 214 18.62 -1.71 11.17
C MET A 214 18.61 -0.31 10.56
N ILE A 215 19.37 0.63 11.12
CA ILE A 215 19.33 2.04 10.72
C ILE A 215 20.74 2.53 10.44
N VAL A 216 20.90 3.30 9.37
CA VAL A 216 22.08 4.10 9.06
C VAL A 216 21.63 5.53 8.79
N ASP A 217 22.12 6.50 9.56
CA ASP A 217 21.86 7.92 9.37
C ASP A 217 23.14 8.74 9.63
N GLU A 218 23.03 10.06 9.84
CA GLU A 218 24.18 10.96 9.98
C GLU A 218 24.99 10.68 11.26
N LEU A 219 24.38 10.03 12.26
CA LEU A 219 25.03 9.64 13.52
C LEU A 219 25.60 8.20 13.46
N GLY A 220 25.69 7.61 12.28
CA GLY A 220 26.22 6.26 12.07
C GLY A 220 25.14 5.18 12.05
N SER A 221 25.48 3.98 12.51
CA SER A 221 24.61 2.80 12.43
C SER A 221 24.05 2.36 13.78
N LEU A 222 22.85 1.79 13.75
CA LEU A 222 22.24 1.07 14.86
C LEU A 222 21.78 -0.32 14.43
N THR A 223 22.11 -1.31 15.24
CA THR A 223 21.64 -2.69 15.09
C THR A 223 20.19 -2.86 15.56
N PHE A 224 19.53 -3.95 15.15
CA PHE A 224 18.18 -4.26 15.63
C PHE A 224 18.10 -4.34 17.17
N ALA A 225 19.10 -4.96 17.82
CA ALA A 225 19.14 -5.03 19.29
C ALA A 225 19.30 -3.65 19.94
N GLN A 226 20.13 -2.77 19.36
CA GLN A 226 20.29 -1.40 19.85
C GLN A 226 19.00 -0.60 19.70
N VAL A 227 18.33 -0.66 18.54
CA VAL A 227 17.05 0.03 18.34
C VAL A 227 16.00 -0.50 19.33
N HIS A 228 15.94 -1.82 19.56
CA HIS A 228 15.00 -2.38 20.54
C HIS A 228 15.22 -1.85 21.96
N ARG A 229 16.46 -1.87 22.47
CA ARG A 229 16.79 -1.37 23.82
C ARG A 229 16.56 0.14 23.95
N ARG A 230 17.03 0.92 22.97
CA ARG A 230 16.83 2.38 22.93
C ARG A 230 15.36 2.75 22.96
N THR A 231 14.52 2.02 22.23
CA THR A 231 13.08 2.27 22.20
C THR A 231 12.33 1.74 23.43
N ASN A 232 12.89 0.78 24.19
CA ASN A 232 12.39 0.45 25.53
C ASN A 232 12.59 1.63 26.48
N ALA A 233 13.80 2.21 26.51
CA ALA A 233 14.11 3.37 27.35
C ALA A 233 13.23 4.58 27.02
N ILE A 234 13.01 4.87 25.73
CA ILE A 234 12.07 5.93 25.34
C ILE A 234 10.64 5.59 25.79
N ALA A 235 10.18 4.34 25.62
CA ALA A 235 8.82 3.96 26.01
C ALA A 235 8.59 4.12 27.52
N HIS A 236 9.52 3.65 28.35
CA HIS A 236 9.45 3.84 29.81
C HIS A 236 9.46 5.32 30.18
N ALA A 237 10.35 6.12 29.60
CA ALA A 237 10.40 7.56 29.86
C ALA A 237 9.12 8.31 29.42
N LEU A 238 8.51 7.92 28.30
CA LEU A 238 7.23 8.48 27.86
C LEU A 238 6.09 8.07 28.81
N SER A 239 6.09 6.82 29.28
CA SER A 239 5.15 6.32 30.30
C SER A 239 5.29 7.11 31.61
N ASP A 240 6.51 7.31 32.10
CA ASP A 240 6.82 8.10 33.30
C ASP A 240 6.41 9.57 33.15
N ALA A 241 6.50 10.11 31.93
CA ALA A 241 6.00 11.44 31.61
C ALA A 241 4.47 11.53 31.53
N GLY A 242 3.77 10.39 31.64
CA GLY A 242 2.32 10.26 31.73
C GLY A 242 1.61 9.88 30.43
N VAL A 243 2.33 9.47 29.39
CA VAL A 243 1.73 8.95 28.16
C VAL A 243 1.17 7.55 28.41
N LYS A 244 -0.10 7.35 28.11
CA LYS A 244 -0.81 6.08 28.33
C LYS A 244 -1.22 5.42 27.02
N GLU A 245 -1.56 4.14 27.11
CA GLU A 245 -2.28 3.44 26.05
C GLU A 245 -3.56 4.22 25.71
N GLY A 246 -3.80 4.51 24.42
CA GLY A 246 -4.89 5.44 24.05
C GLY A 246 -4.41 6.82 23.60
N ASP A 247 -3.35 7.33 24.21
CA ASP A 247 -2.98 8.74 24.03
C ASP A 247 -2.32 8.98 22.68
N GLY A 248 -2.60 10.14 22.08
CA GLY A 248 -1.90 10.60 20.89
C GLY A 248 -0.50 11.13 21.21
N VAL A 249 0.49 10.79 20.40
CA VAL A 249 1.85 11.37 20.44
C VAL A 249 2.16 11.97 19.08
N GLY A 250 2.33 13.30 19.03
CA GLY A 250 2.75 14.00 17.83
C GLY A 250 4.21 13.70 17.51
N ILE A 251 4.54 13.32 16.29
CA ILE A 251 5.91 13.08 15.82
C ILE A 251 6.16 14.00 14.64
N MET A 252 7.02 15.01 14.83
CA MET A 252 7.41 16.00 13.82
C MET A 252 8.92 15.92 13.58
N CYS A 253 9.34 14.88 12.88
CA CYS A 253 10.75 14.57 12.66
C CYS A 253 11.04 14.37 11.16
N ARG A 254 12.29 14.64 10.78
CA ARG A 254 12.86 14.33 9.46
C ARG A 254 13.14 12.83 9.36
N ASN A 255 13.73 12.40 8.23
CA ASN A 255 14.16 11.02 8.04
C ASN A 255 15.47 10.74 8.79
N HIS A 256 15.39 10.27 10.03
CA HIS A 256 16.52 9.81 10.84
C HIS A 256 16.03 8.80 11.90
N ARG A 257 16.96 8.24 12.70
CA ARG A 257 16.65 7.26 13.75
C ARG A 257 15.57 7.71 14.72
N GLY A 258 15.53 8.99 15.09
CA GLY A 258 14.59 9.54 16.06
C GLY A 258 13.11 9.38 15.65
N PHE A 259 12.79 9.48 14.35
CA PHE A 259 11.45 9.19 13.85
C PHE A 259 11.06 7.72 14.10
N ILE A 260 11.96 6.79 13.76
CA ILE A 260 11.74 5.35 13.92
C ILE A 260 11.67 4.99 15.41
N GLU A 261 12.60 5.51 16.20
CA GLU A 261 12.67 5.27 17.64
C GLU A 261 11.41 5.75 18.36
N ALA A 262 10.95 6.96 18.06
CA ALA A 262 9.70 7.50 18.59
C ALA A 262 8.49 6.66 18.17
N THR A 263 8.41 6.28 16.89
CA THR A 263 7.32 5.44 16.37
C THR A 263 7.26 4.08 17.08
N VAL A 264 8.39 3.42 17.26
CA VAL A 264 8.46 2.11 17.93
C VAL A 264 8.15 2.24 19.42
N ALA A 265 8.67 3.27 20.09
CA ALA A 265 8.40 3.50 21.51
C ALA A 265 6.92 3.81 21.78
N VAL A 266 6.29 4.64 20.96
CA VAL A 266 4.85 4.93 21.03
C VAL A 266 4.04 3.65 20.77
N SER A 267 4.43 2.87 19.76
CA SER A 267 3.81 1.58 19.46
C SER A 267 3.94 0.57 20.62
N LYS A 268 5.05 0.58 21.36
CA LYS A 268 5.30 -0.26 22.53
C LYS A 268 4.33 0.03 23.68
N LEU A 269 3.87 1.27 23.80
CA LEU A 269 2.92 1.71 24.82
C LEU A 269 1.45 1.50 24.41
N GLY A 270 1.17 1.07 23.18
CA GLY A 270 -0.19 1.08 22.64
C GLY A 270 -0.78 2.49 22.51
N ALA A 271 0.09 3.51 22.47
CA ALA A 271 -0.27 4.89 22.20
C ALA A 271 -0.40 5.13 20.69
N ASP A 272 -1.12 6.18 20.30
CA ASP A 272 -1.39 6.50 18.90
C ASP A 272 -0.35 7.47 18.36
N ALA A 273 0.34 7.11 17.27
CA ALA A 273 1.30 7.98 16.61
C ALA A 273 0.59 8.95 15.66
N LEU A 274 0.81 10.25 15.83
CA LEU A 274 0.32 11.31 14.95
C LEU A 274 1.50 11.93 14.20
N TYR A 275 1.64 11.60 12.91
CA TYR A 275 2.73 12.13 12.10
C TYR A 275 2.41 13.54 11.62
N LEU A 276 3.15 14.51 12.18
CA LEU A 276 3.02 15.93 11.87
C LEU A 276 3.85 16.27 10.63
N ASN A 277 3.26 17.02 9.70
CA ASN A 277 3.95 17.40 8.47
C ASN A 277 4.99 18.49 8.76
N THR A 278 6.24 18.20 8.42
CA THR A 278 7.39 19.10 8.61
C THR A 278 7.36 20.35 7.72
N ALA A 279 6.45 20.41 6.75
CA ALA A 279 6.23 21.57 5.87
C ALA A 279 5.08 22.49 6.34
N PHE A 280 4.36 22.15 7.41
CA PHE A 280 3.29 23.01 7.91
C PHE A 280 3.82 24.24 8.64
N ALA A 281 3.12 25.36 8.46
CA ALA A 281 3.37 26.57 9.22
C ALA A 281 2.85 26.43 10.67
N GLY A 282 3.42 27.22 11.59
CA GLY A 282 3.05 27.23 13.01
C GLY A 282 1.54 27.29 13.30
N PRO A 283 0.75 28.18 12.64
CA PRO A 283 -0.70 28.23 12.83
C PRO A 283 -1.43 26.94 12.44
N GLN A 284 -1.04 26.30 11.33
CA GLN A 284 -1.62 25.02 10.89
C GLN A 284 -1.30 23.90 11.88
N LEU A 285 -0.07 23.87 12.40
CA LEU A 285 0.33 22.92 13.45
C LEU A 285 -0.47 23.13 14.73
N ALA A 286 -0.68 24.38 15.14
CA ALA A 286 -1.48 24.71 16.32
C ALA A 286 -2.94 24.24 16.17
N GLU A 287 -3.55 24.41 14.99
CA GLU A 287 -4.90 23.89 14.71
C GLU A 287 -4.96 22.36 14.80
N VAL A 288 -4.01 21.66 14.18
CA VAL A 288 -3.93 20.20 14.24
C VAL A 288 -3.76 19.73 15.67
N VAL A 289 -2.80 20.26 16.42
CA VAL A 289 -2.54 19.84 17.81
C VAL A 289 -3.72 20.20 18.73
N LYS A 290 -4.42 21.30 18.48
CA LYS A 290 -5.65 21.65 19.22
C LYS A 290 -6.77 20.64 18.96
N ARG A 291 -6.90 20.15 17.73
CA ARG A 291 -7.92 19.17 17.34
C ARG A 291 -7.60 17.77 17.85
N GLU A 292 -6.41 17.28 17.54
CA GLU A 292 -5.97 15.90 17.83
C GLU A 292 -5.57 15.71 19.30
N LYS A 293 -5.24 16.80 20.01
CA LYS A 293 -4.89 16.82 21.44
C LYS A 293 -3.87 15.74 21.85
N PRO A 294 -2.73 15.59 21.16
CA PRO A 294 -1.70 14.65 21.58
C PRO A 294 -1.23 14.99 23.00
N ALA A 295 -0.93 13.99 23.82
CA ALA A 295 -0.40 14.12 25.18
C ALA A 295 1.06 14.62 25.18
N ALA A 296 1.84 14.17 24.19
CA ALA A 296 3.24 14.53 24.00
C ALA A 296 3.55 14.86 22.53
N ILE A 297 4.64 15.61 22.31
CA ILE A 297 5.19 15.90 20.98
C ILE A 297 6.67 15.57 20.99
N VAL A 298 7.07 14.68 20.08
CA VAL A 298 8.46 14.35 19.77
C VAL A 298 8.82 15.07 18.46
N TYR A 299 9.89 15.85 18.45
CA TYR A 299 10.18 16.76 17.34
C TYR A 299 11.68 17.03 17.16
N ASP A 300 12.09 17.46 15.97
CA ASP A 300 13.48 17.90 15.75
C ASP A 300 13.66 19.35 16.19
N GLU A 301 14.82 19.67 16.76
CA GLU A 301 15.15 21.01 17.28
C GLU A 301 14.83 22.14 16.28
N GLU A 302 15.03 21.90 14.97
CA GLU A 302 14.72 22.88 13.91
C GLU A 302 13.25 23.35 13.91
N PHE A 303 12.33 22.57 14.48
CA PHE A 303 10.90 22.88 14.55
C PHE A 303 10.46 23.49 15.89
N ALA A 304 11.37 23.70 16.85
CA ALA A 304 11.05 24.24 18.18
C ALA A 304 10.23 25.55 18.09
N GLY A 305 10.64 26.46 17.20
CA GLY A 305 9.97 27.73 16.97
C GLY A 305 8.55 27.57 16.40
N LEU A 306 8.35 26.65 15.45
CA LEU A 306 7.04 26.37 14.84
C LEU A 306 6.06 25.75 15.83
N LEU A 307 6.57 24.97 16.78
CA LEU A 307 5.80 24.29 17.82
C LEU A 307 5.60 25.13 19.09
N SER A 308 6.06 26.39 19.13
CA SER A 308 5.95 27.25 20.31
C SER A 308 4.51 27.39 20.82
N GLU A 309 3.55 27.60 19.92
CA GLU A 309 2.11 27.65 20.26
C GLU A 309 1.49 26.26 20.38
N ALA A 310 1.75 25.39 19.40
CA ALA A 310 1.15 24.05 19.33
C ALA A 310 1.55 23.17 20.55
N GLY A 311 2.79 23.28 21.00
CA GLY A 311 3.34 22.53 22.12
C GLY A 311 2.96 23.07 23.51
N LYS A 312 2.21 24.18 23.62
CA LYS A 312 1.80 24.70 24.92
C LYS A 312 0.99 23.66 25.70
N ARG A 313 1.39 23.43 26.96
CA ARG A 313 0.75 22.46 27.86
C ARG A 313 0.81 21.01 27.35
N ARG A 314 1.80 20.68 26.52
CA ARG A 314 2.12 19.31 26.09
C ARG A 314 3.49 18.94 26.62
N LYS A 315 3.73 17.64 26.84
CA LYS A 315 5.09 17.15 27.03
C LYS A 315 5.83 17.27 25.70
N ARG A 316 7.10 17.67 25.73
CA ARG A 316 7.91 17.92 24.53
C ARG A 316 9.24 17.22 24.67
N PHE A 317 9.68 16.59 23.59
CA PHE A 317 10.93 15.83 23.56
C PHE A 317 11.65 16.07 22.22
N VAL A 318 12.95 16.32 22.28
CA VAL A 318 13.76 16.58 21.09
C VAL A 318 14.32 15.26 20.54
N ALA A 319 13.97 14.91 19.31
CA ALA A 319 14.40 13.69 18.61
C ALA A 319 15.73 13.85 17.87
N TRP A 320 16.06 15.07 17.49
CA TRP A 320 17.33 15.43 16.86
C TRP A 320 17.69 16.86 17.22
N HIS A 321 18.96 17.10 17.54
CA HIS A 321 19.49 18.43 17.78
C HIS A 321 20.88 18.55 17.15
N ASP A 322 21.21 19.75 16.68
CA ASP A 322 22.55 20.08 16.22
C ASP A 322 23.27 20.99 17.24
N SER A 323 22.54 21.59 18.20
CA SER A 323 23.09 22.40 19.29
C SER A 323 23.62 21.56 20.47
N ASP A 324 24.54 22.13 21.25
CA ASP A 324 25.09 21.51 22.48
C ASP A 324 24.04 21.34 23.60
N SER A 325 22.97 22.14 23.58
CA SER A 325 21.91 22.10 24.59
C SER A 325 20.55 22.40 23.97
N THR A 326 19.52 21.74 24.47
CA THR A 326 18.12 21.90 24.01
C THR A 326 17.22 22.44 25.12
N ALA A 327 16.11 23.07 24.74
CA ALA A 327 15.14 23.60 25.70
C ALA A 327 14.24 22.53 26.35
N ASP A 328 14.08 21.38 25.69
CA ASP A 328 13.30 20.24 26.19
C ASP A 328 14.21 18.99 26.27
N PRO A 329 13.86 17.96 27.07
CA PRO A 329 14.62 16.72 27.16
C PRO A 329 14.80 16.05 25.78
N THR A 330 15.99 15.52 25.51
CA THR A 330 16.31 14.83 24.25
C THR A 330 16.03 13.33 24.36
N LEU A 331 15.68 12.67 23.25
CA LEU A 331 15.54 11.21 23.23
C LEU A 331 16.84 10.52 23.64
N ASP A 332 18.01 11.01 23.20
CA ASP A 332 19.30 10.46 23.62
C ASP A 332 19.54 10.60 25.14
N GLY A 333 19.09 11.71 25.74
CA GLY A 333 19.11 11.88 27.19
C GLY A 333 18.21 10.86 27.90
N LEU A 334 16.99 10.65 27.41
CA LEU A 334 16.08 9.63 27.94
C LEU A 334 16.66 8.23 27.82
N ILE A 335 17.35 7.93 26.72
CA ILE A 335 18.00 6.63 26.47
C ILE A 335 19.18 6.42 27.41
N ALA A 336 20.00 7.46 27.63
CA ALA A 336 21.21 7.35 28.44
C ALA A 336 20.92 7.04 29.92
N THR A 337 19.77 7.49 30.44
CA THR A 337 19.39 7.34 31.85
C THR A 337 18.18 6.43 32.08
N GLY A 338 17.50 6.00 31.01
CA GLY A 338 16.25 5.25 31.08
C GLY A 338 16.44 3.75 31.26
N ASP A 339 15.41 3.08 31.76
CA ASP A 339 15.34 1.62 31.82
C ASP A 339 15.24 1.03 30.40
N ASP A 340 16.18 0.20 29.97
CA ASP A 340 16.14 -0.43 28.65
C ASP A 340 15.54 -1.86 28.65
N SER A 341 14.99 -2.29 29.79
CA SER A 341 14.33 -3.58 29.96
C SER A 341 13.07 -3.72 29.10
N ASP A 342 12.69 -4.97 28.81
CA ASP A 342 11.52 -5.25 27.98
C ASP A 342 10.24 -4.66 28.60
N VAL A 343 9.53 -3.87 27.81
CA VAL A 343 8.26 -3.26 28.20
C VAL A 343 7.15 -4.30 28.35
N VAL A 344 6.18 -4.00 29.21
CA VAL A 344 4.92 -4.76 29.28
C VAL A 344 4.13 -4.49 28.00
N ALA A 345 3.65 -5.56 27.35
CA ALA A 345 2.85 -5.43 26.14
C ALA A 345 1.52 -4.71 26.43
N PRO A 346 1.07 -3.80 25.54
CA PRO A 346 -0.16 -3.06 25.73
C PRO A 346 -1.38 -3.97 25.52
N ALA A 347 -2.54 -3.58 26.07
CA ALA A 347 -3.79 -4.30 25.88
C ALA A 347 -4.38 -4.10 24.47
N ARG A 348 -3.96 -3.04 23.77
CA ARG A 348 -4.34 -2.75 22.38
C ARG A 348 -3.14 -2.35 21.52
N GLU A 349 -3.33 -2.47 20.22
CA GLU A 349 -2.41 -1.89 19.25
C GLU A 349 -2.63 -0.37 19.10
N GLY A 350 -1.53 0.40 19.08
CA GLY A 350 -1.54 1.81 18.74
C GLY A 350 -1.96 2.04 17.28
N ARG A 351 -2.62 3.17 17.03
CA ARG A 351 -3.01 3.62 15.68
C ARG A 351 -1.98 4.57 15.12
N ILE A 352 -1.90 4.64 13.80
CA ILE A 352 -1.06 5.59 13.08
C ILE A 352 -1.97 6.56 12.34
N THR A 353 -1.80 7.84 12.60
CA THR A 353 -2.52 8.92 11.92
C THR A 353 -1.55 9.71 11.06
N ILE A 354 -1.77 9.68 9.75
CA ILE A 354 -1.02 10.46 8.76
C ILE A 354 -1.88 11.65 8.34
N LEU A 355 -1.29 12.85 8.36
CA LEU A 355 -2.00 14.06 7.96
C LEU A 355 -2.02 14.20 6.43
N THR A 356 -3.21 14.47 5.90
CA THR A 356 -3.42 14.83 4.49
C THR A 356 -3.73 16.31 4.39
N SER A 357 -3.31 16.96 3.30
CA SER A 357 -3.48 18.41 3.10
C SER A 357 -4.93 18.86 3.22
N GLY A 358 -5.90 18.03 2.83
CA GLY A 358 -7.33 18.31 2.93
C GLY A 358 -7.77 19.49 2.05
N THR A 359 -8.90 19.36 1.35
CA THR A 359 -9.42 20.44 0.47
C THR A 359 -9.96 21.66 1.24
N THR A 360 -10.07 21.57 2.57
CA THR A 360 -10.69 22.58 3.44
C THR A 360 -9.69 23.51 4.15
N GLY A 361 -8.42 23.53 3.74
CA GLY A 361 -7.36 24.40 4.30
C GLY A 361 -6.74 23.89 5.62
N THR A 362 -7.52 23.24 6.48
CA THR A 362 -7.01 22.56 7.68
C THR A 362 -6.74 21.07 7.39
N PRO A 363 -5.50 20.58 7.59
CA PRO A 363 -5.11 19.19 7.34
C PRO A 363 -5.95 18.18 8.14
N LYS A 364 -6.38 17.07 7.54
CA LYS A 364 -7.18 16.02 8.20
C LYS A 364 -6.32 14.77 8.46
N GLY A 365 -6.46 14.18 9.64
CA GLY A 365 -5.83 12.92 9.98
C GLY A 365 -6.55 11.73 9.37
N ALA A 366 -5.82 10.87 8.68
CA ALA A 366 -6.29 9.55 8.26
C ALA A 366 -5.78 8.52 9.27
N ALA A 367 -6.59 8.25 10.30
CA ALA A 367 -6.26 7.27 11.34
C ALA A 367 -6.42 5.86 10.77
N ARG A 368 -5.37 5.04 10.91
CA ARG A 368 -5.39 3.63 10.50
C ARG A 368 -4.95 2.73 11.65
N GLY A 369 -5.63 1.60 11.75
CA GLY A 369 -5.12 0.48 12.54
C GLY A 369 -3.96 -0.18 11.82
N ASN A 370 -3.21 -1.01 12.54
CA ASN A 370 -2.20 -1.86 11.93
C ASN A 370 -2.84 -2.87 10.97
N PRO A 371 -2.12 -3.30 9.93
CA PRO A 371 -2.66 -4.20 8.92
C PRO A 371 -3.12 -5.52 9.55
N GLN A 372 -4.34 -5.93 9.23
CA GLN A 372 -4.94 -7.17 9.75
C GLN A 372 -4.55 -8.41 8.91
N SER A 373 -4.13 -8.20 7.66
CA SER A 373 -3.63 -9.23 6.75
C SER A 373 -2.28 -8.84 6.14
N LEU A 374 -1.55 -9.84 5.64
CA LEU A 374 -0.31 -9.62 4.89
C LEU A 374 -0.57 -9.35 3.40
N GLU A 375 -1.82 -9.39 2.95
CA GLU A 375 -2.17 -9.35 1.52
C GLU A 375 -1.70 -8.09 0.80
N PRO A 376 -1.77 -6.87 1.39
CA PRO A 376 -1.20 -5.70 0.75
C PRO A 376 0.32 -5.81 0.54
N ALA A 377 1.04 -6.38 1.52
CA ALA A 377 2.47 -6.62 1.41
C ALA A 377 2.77 -7.71 0.36
N VAL A 378 2.02 -8.81 0.36
CA VAL A 378 2.15 -9.89 -0.64
C VAL A 378 1.89 -9.36 -2.06
N SER A 379 0.86 -8.52 -2.24
CA SER A 379 0.55 -7.92 -3.55
C SER A 379 1.70 -7.05 -4.06
N LEU A 380 2.31 -6.28 -3.14
CA LEU A 380 3.47 -5.47 -3.44
C LEU A 380 4.69 -6.33 -3.81
N LEU A 381 5.00 -7.35 -3.01
CA LEU A 381 6.12 -8.28 -3.22
C LEU A 381 5.96 -9.14 -4.48
N ALA A 382 4.73 -9.41 -4.92
CA ALA A 382 4.47 -10.13 -6.16
C ALA A 382 4.81 -9.31 -7.42
N THR A 383 4.90 -7.98 -7.30
CA THR A 383 5.13 -7.06 -8.43
C THR A 383 6.50 -6.42 -8.37
N ILE A 384 6.97 -6.07 -7.16
CA ILE A 384 8.24 -5.40 -6.93
C ILE A 384 9.19 -6.41 -6.28
N PRO A 385 10.39 -6.64 -6.84
CA PRO A 385 11.34 -7.65 -6.37
C PRO A 385 12.09 -7.18 -5.11
N LEU A 386 11.34 -6.92 -4.04
CA LEU A 386 11.89 -6.66 -2.72
C LEU A 386 12.18 -8.00 -2.04
N HIS A 387 13.36 -8.12 -1.45
CA HIS A 387 13.83 -9.31 -0.76
C HIS A 387 14.20 -9.00 0.68
N THR A 388 14.25 -10.05 1.50
CA THR A 388 14.69 -9.93 2.89
C THR A 388 16.12 -9.43 3.00
N ARG A 389 16.39 -8.64 4.04
CA ARG A 389 17.73 -8.16 4.43
C ARG A 389 18.43 -7.30 3.37
N GLN A 390 17.66 -6.68 2.49
CA GLN A 390 18.18 -5.67 1.57
C GLN A 390 18.44 -4.35 2.27
N THR A 391 19.39 -3.59 1.73
CA THR A 391 19.62 -2.19 2.12
C THR A 391 18.70 -1.28 1.33
N SER A 392 17.87 -0.51 2.03
CA SER A 392 16.86 0.39 1.48
C SER A 392 17.15 1.83 1.87
N HIS A 393 17.46 2.68 0.89
CA HIS A 393 17.54 4.12 1.08
C HIS A 393 16.14 4.73 0.98
N ILE A 394 15.59 5.16 2.12
CA ILE A 394 14.28 5.80 2.17
C ILE A 394 14.46 7.32 2.11
N ALA A 395 14.52 7.85 0.89
CA ALA A 395 14.60 9.30 0.65
C ALA A 395 13.23 9.99 0.80
N ALA A 396 12.15 9.28 0.44
CA ALA A 396 10.78 9.77 0.63
C ALA A 396 10.47 10.01 2.13
N PRO A 397 9.77 11.09 2.51
CA PRO A 397 9.56 11.41 3.93
C PRO A 397 8.81 10.33 4.70
N LEU A 398 9.32 9.93 5.87
CA LEU A 398 8.76 8.88 6.72
C LEU A 398 7.42 9.27 7.37
N PHE A 399 7.18 10.57 7.58
CA PHE A 399 5.89 11.07 8.10
C PHE A 399 4.77 11.02 7.05
N HIS A 400 5.10 10.76 5.78
CA HIS A 400 4.14 10.52 4.70
C HIS A 400 3.93 9.02 4.45
N SER A 401 2.75 8.65 3.94
CA SER A 401 2.35 7.25 3.76
C SER A 401 3.31 6.44 2.89
N TRP A 402 3.94 7.06 1.89
CA TRP A 402 4.87 6.37 1.00
C TRP A 402 6.19 5.97 1.68
N GLY A 403 6.88 6.93 2.33
CA GLY A 403 8.10 6.63 3.09
C GLY A 403 7.79 5.68 4.25
N PHE A 404 6.66 5.88 4.92
CA PHE A 404 6.22 5.00 6.01
C PHE A 404 5.95 3.56 5.54
N ALA A 405 5.35 3.37 4.35
CA ALA A 405 5.13 2.04 3.80
C ALA A 405 6.44 1.27 3.54
N HIS A 406 7.49 1.98 3.13
CA HIS A 406 8.83 1.39 2.95
C HIS A 406 9.48 1.01 4.29
N TYR A 407 9.23 1.80 5.32
CA TYR A 407 9.59 1.42 6.68
C TYR A 407 8.84 0.15 7.12
N THR A 408 7.51 0.11 7.01
CA THR A 408 6.72 -1.04 7.49
C THR A 408 6.98 -2.33 6.72
N ILE A 409 7.15 -2.28 5.38
CA ILE A 409 7.54 -3.47 4.62
C ILE A 409 8.96 -3.92 4.98
N GLY A 410 9.87 -3.00 5.26
CA GLY A 410 11.20 -3.33 5.73
C GLY A 410 11.21 -4.08 7.06
N LEU A 411 10.20 -3.89 7.92
CA LEU A 411 10.06 -4.65 9.18
C LEU A 411 9.65 -6.11 8.91
N ILE A 412 8.95 -6.36 7.80
CA ILE A 412 8.61 -7.71 7.34
C ILE A 412 9.86 -8.37 6.72
N LEU A 413 10.62 -7.58 5.96
CA LEU A 413 11.78 -8.06 5.21
C LEU A 413 13.08 -8.12 6.05
N GLY A 414 13.12 -7.47 7.22
CA GLY A 414 14.35 -7.29 7.99
C GLY A 414 15.37 -6.41 7.26
N SER A 415 14.91 -5.36 6.59
CA SER A 415 15.75 -4.45 5.81
C SER A 415 16.63 -3.56 6.68
N THR A 416 17.76 -3.13 6.12
CA THR A 416 18.55 -2.01 6.65
C THR A 416 18.04 -0.70 6.04
N TYR A 417 17.65 0.26 6.87
CA TYR A 417 17.18 1.57 6.45
C TYR A 417 18.33 2.58 6.43
N VAL A 418 18.57 3.16 5.25
CA VAL A 418 19.49 4.29 5.09
C VAL A 418 18.69 5.57 5.00
N LEU A 419 18.92 6.50 5.93
CA LEU A 419 18.13 7.71 6.13
C LEU A 419 19.03 8.95 6.06
N ARG A 420 18.44 10.05 5.57
CA ARG A 420 19.06 11.38 5.54
C ARG A 420 17.98 12.40 5.89
N ARG A 421 18.27 13.33 6.81
CA ARG A 421 17.27 14.31 7.25
C ARG A 421 16.73 15.17 6.11
N LYS A 422 17.61 15.54 5.18
CA LYS A 422 17.31 16.40 4.03
C LYS A 422 17.70 15.70 2.74
N PHE A 423 16.85 15.83 1.73
CA PHE A 423 17.14 15.34 0.40
C PHE A 423 18.04 16.32 -0.35
N ASP A 424 19.19 15.84 -0.79
CA ASP A 424 20.06 16.49 -1.77
C ASP A 424 20.31 15.50 -2.92
N PRO A 425 20.20 15.91 -4.20
CA PRO A 425 20.28 14.98 -5.32
C PRO A 425 21.64 14.28 -5.46
N GLU A 426 22.75 15.00 -5.33
CA GLU A 426 24.10 14.42 -5.47
C GLU A 426 24.41 13.54 -4.24
N ALA A 427 24.04 14.00 -3.04
CA ALA A 427 24.19 13.22 -1.82
C ALA A 427 23.34 11.94 -1.84
N CYS A 428 22.16 11.94 -2.46
CA CYS A 428 21.35 10.74 -2.66
C CYS A 428 22.10 9.69 -3.50
N LEU A 429 22.68 10.09 -4.62
CA LEU A 429 23.51 9.20 -5.46
C LEU A 429 24.73 8.69 -4.69
N ALA A 430 25.40 9.58 -3.95
CA ALA A 430 26.53 9.22 -3.09
C ALA A 430 26.14 8.21 -2.01
N GLU A 431 24.97 8.39 -1.40
CA GLU A 431 24.47 7.50 -0.35
C GLU A 431 24.14 6.12 -0.90
N VAL A 432 23.48 6.05 -2.06
CA VAL A 432 23.19 4.78 -2.75
C VAL A 432 24.48 4.02 -3.02
N ALA A 433 25.47 4.68 -3.64
CA ALA A 433 26.75 4.06 -3.95
C ALA A 433 27.50 3.58 -2.69
N ARG A 434 27.54 4.44 -1.65
CA ARG A 434 28.26 4.16 -0.41
C ARG A 434 27.63 3.03 0.40
N SER A 435 26.31 3.05 0.55
CA SER A 435 25.56 2.03 1.29
C SER A 435 25.30 0.77 0.47
N ARG A 436 25.61 0.80 -0.83
CA ARG A 436 25.22 -0.22 -1.82
C ARG A 436 23.72 -0.52 -1.74
N ALA A 437 22.91 0.54 -1.62
CA ALA A 437 21.46 0.39 -1.52
C ALA A 437 20.93 -0.40 -2.72
N GLU A 438 20.05 -1.37 -2.44
CA GLU A 438 19.36 -2.18 -3.45
C GLU A 438 17.99 -1.60 -3.77
N VAL A 439 17.41 -0.88 -2.79
CA VAL A 439 16.11 -0.24 -2.89
C VAL A 439 16.28 1.26 -2.64
N LEU A 440 15.68 2.09 -3.48
CA LEU A 440 15.58 3.53 -3.32
C LEU A 440 14.10 3.94 -3.35
N ALA A 441 13.58 4.44 -2.23
CA ALA A 441 12.22 4.95 -2.12
C ALA A 441 12.20 6.45 -2.33
N VAL A 442 11.57 6.92 -3.41
CA VAL A 442 11.58 8.33 -3.84
C VAL A 442 10.19 8.80 -4.25
N VAL A 443 10.06 10.11 -4.45
CA VAL A 443 8.92 10.74 -5.14
C VAL A 443 9.39 11.29 -6.49
N PRO A 444 8.52 11.43 -7.52
CA PRO A 444 8.92 11.86 -8.86
C PRO A 444 9.78 13.14 -8.92
N VAL A 445 9.46 14.16 -8.12
CA VAL A 445 10.26 15.40 -8.08
C VAL A 445 11.70 15.17 -7.59
N MET A 446 11.96 14.15 -6.76
CA MET A 446 13.32 13.79 -6.36
C MET A 446 14.09 13.17 -7.52
N MET A 447 13.43 12.33 -8.33
CA MET A 447 14.03 11.74 -9.52
C MET A 447 14.39 12.81 -10.56
N GLN A 448 13.47 13.76 -10.78
CA GLN A 448 13.72 14.90 -11.66
C GLN A 448 14.97 15.67 -11.24
N ARG A 449 15.07 16.04 -9.97
CA ARG A 449 16.23 16.77 -9.43
C ARG A 449 17.54 15.99 -9.55
N ILE A 450 17.50 14.65 -9.48
CA ILE A 450 18.66 13.80 -9.73
C ILE A 450 19.06 13.84 -11.21
N LEU A 451 18.11 13.76 -12.13
CA LEU A 451 18.38 13.78 -13.57
C LEU A 451 18.84 15.17 -14.08
N GLU A 452 18.41 16.24 -13.40
CA GLU A 452 18.87 17.61 -13.64
C GLU A 452 20.35 17.84 -13.26
N LEU A 453 20.97 16.92 -12.49
CA LEU A 453 22.41 16.99 -12.24
C LEU A 453 23.20 16.83 -13.54
N PRO A 454 24.35 17.51 -13.67
CA PRO A 454 25.27 17.31 -14.78
C PRO A 454 25.59 15.82 -14.97
N VAL A 455 25.63 15.35 -16.23
CA VAL A 455 25.91 13.94 -16.57
C VAL A 455 27.20 13.45 -15.90
N GLU A 456 28.24 14.29 -15.91
CA GLU A 456 29.53 13.97 -15.26
C GLU A 456 29.39 13.79 -13.75
N THR A 457 28.49 14.54 -13.09
CA THR A 457 28.18 14.35 -11.66
C THR A 457 27.47 13.02 -11.43
N ARG A 458 26.45 12.70 -12.24
CA ARG A 458 25.71 11.43 -12.11
C ARG A 458 26.60 10.21 -12.28
N ARG A 459 27.56 10.27 -13.22
CA ARG A 459 28.48 9.16 -13.53
C ARG A 459 29.58 8.93 -12.49
N LYS A 460 29.76 9.81 -11.49
CA LYS A 460 30.73 9.60 -10.40
C LYS A 460 30.35 8.43 -9.50
N TYR A 461 29.06 8.09 -9.42
CA TYR A 461 28.53 7.16 -8.44
C TYR A 461 28.14 5.84 -9.09
N ASP A 462 28.67 4.75 -8.56
CA ASP A 462 28.28 3.40 -8.94
C ASP A 462 26.93 3.05 -8.30
N LEU A 463 25.87 3.00 -9.12
CA LEU A 463 24.53 2.63 -8.68
C LEU A 463 24.17 1.18 -9.06
N SER A 464 25.14 0.34 -9.45
CA SER A 464 24.86 -1.02 -9.94
C SER A 464 24.22 -1.94 -8.90
N SER A 465 24.18 -1.54 -7.61
CA SER A 465 23.46 -2.24 -6.56
C SER A 465 21.95 -2.03 -6.64
N LEU A 466 21.46 -0.92 -7.22
CA LEU A 466 20.04 -0.60 -7.28
C LEU A 466 19.29 -1.59 -8.16
N ARG A 467 18.33 -2.27 -7.54
CA ARG A 467 17.39 -3.19 -8.20
C ARG A 467 15.99 -2.63 -8.26
N VAL A 468 15.64 -1.78 -7.28
CA VAL A 468 14.30 -1.20 -7.14
C VAL A 468 14.43 0.28 -6.84
N VAL A 469 13.89 1.10 -7.72
CA VAL A 469 13.59 2.51 -7.49
C VAL A 469 12.08 2.62 -7.43
N ALA A 470 11.55 2.74 -6.23
CA ALA A 470 10.12 2.78 -5.98
C ALA A 470 9.66 4.24 -5.92
N ALA A 471 8.85 4.65 -6.90
CA ALA A 471 8.34 6.01 -7.03
C ALA A 471 6.84 6.06 -6.74
N SER A 472 6.40 7.00 -5.89
CA SER A 472 4.98 7.27 -5.63
C SER A 472 4.77 8.69 -5.09
N GLY A 473 3.54 9.03 -4.73
CA GLY A 473 3.18 10.29 -4.07
C GLY A 473 2.82 11.46 -5.00
N SER A 474 3.10 11.34 -6.30
CA SER A 474 2.61 12.25 -7.34
C SER A 474 2.59 11.55 -8.69
N ALA A 475 2.02 12.20 -9.71
CA ALA A 475 2.13 11.71 -11.08
C ALA A 475 3.61 11.58 -11.48
N LEU A 476 3.94 10.46 -12.13
CA LEU A 476 5.25 10.21 -12.73
C LEU A 476 5.14 10.50 -14.24
N PRO A 477 5.76 11.58 -14.74
CA PRO A 477 5.82 11.87 -16.18
C PRO A 477 6.47 10.73 -16.96
N GLY A 478 5.96 10.45 -18.16
CA GLY A 478 6.42 9.32 -18.98
C GLY A 478 7.86 9.50 -19.47
N ASP A 479 8.22 10.72 -19.87
CA ASP A 479 9.57 11.13 -20.23
C ASP A 479 10.55 10.96 -19.06
N LEU A 480 10.15 11.39 -17.85
CA LEU A 480 10.96 11.22 -16.64
C LEU A 480 11.26 9.75 -16.33
N ALA A 481 10.30 8.85 -16.57
CA ALA A 481 10.50 7.42 -16.38
C ALA A 481 11.52 6.85 -17.37
N THR A 482 11.39 7.20 -18.66
CA THR A 482 12.34 6.74 -19.69
C THR A 482 13.75 7.31 -19.47
N GLU A 483 13.87 8.60 -19.14
CA GLU A 483 15.17 9.23 -18.85
C GLU A 483 15.87 8.60 -17.64
N TRP A 484 15.09 8.22 -16.62
CA TRP A 484 15.63 7.50 -15.47
C TRP A 484 16.18 6.14 -15.88
N MET A 485 15.41 5.35 -16.64
CA MET A 485 15.82 4.01 -17.06
C MET A 485 17.03 4.06 -18.00
N ASP A 486 17.08 5.04 -18.91
CA ASP A 486 18.24 5.27 -19.78
C ASP A 486 19.51 5.63 -18.99
N ALA A 487 19.36 6.38 -17.87
CA ALA A 487 20.48 6.82 -17.06
C ALA A 487 20.95 5.77 -16.04
N PHE A 488 20.03 5.01 -15.44
CA PHE A 488 20.29 4.21 -14.24
C PHE A 488 19.77 2.77 -14.30
N GLY A 489 19.20 2.35 -15.44
CA GLY A 489 18.75 0.99 -15.71
C GLY A 489 17.27 0.71 -15.43
N ASP A 490 16.80 -0.46 -15.86
CA ASP A 490 15.41 -0.93 -15.74
C ASP A 490 15.06 -1.37 -14.32
N ASN A 491 15.06 -0.40 -13.39
CA ASN A 491 14.80 -0.63 -11.97
C ASN A 491 13.63 0.19 -11.43
N LEU A 492 12.91 0.92 -12.29
CA LEU A 492 11.86 1.85 -11.88
C LEU A 492 10.50 1.17 -11.72
N TYR A 493 9.92 1.29 -10.53
CA TYR A 493 8.57 0.81 -10.20
C TYR A 493 7.72 1.99 -9.76
N ASN A 494 6.67 2.28 -10.54
CA ASN A 494 5.71 3.35 -10.25
C ASN A 494 4.51 2.79 -9.47
N LEU A 495 4.16 3.45 -8.37
CA LEU A 495 3.02 3.07 -7.55
C LEU A 495 2.03 4.23 -7.41
N TYR A 496 0.75 3.89 -7.45
CA TYR A 496 -0.34 4.81 -7.21
C TYR A 496 -1.14 4.36 -5.97
N GLY A 497 -1.40 5.31 -5.07
CA GLY A 497 -2.20 5.06 -3.87
C GLY A 497 -2.54 6.36 -3.14
N SER A 498 -3.59 6.30 -2.32
CA SER A 498 -4.02 7.40 -1.45
C SER A 498 -3.88 7.04 0.03
N THR A 499 -3.71 8.06 0.86
CA THR A 499 -3.76 7.90 2.33
C THR A 499 -5.21 7.75 2.76
#